data_AF-A0AAV0EDF0-F1
#
_entry.id   AF-A0AAV0EDF0-F1
#
_cell.length_a   1.000
_cell.length_b   1.000
_cell.length_c   1.000
_cell.angle_alpha   90.00
_cell.angle_beta   90.00
_cell.angle_gamma   90.00
#
_symmetry.space_group_name_H-M   'P 1'
#
loop_
_entity.id
_entity.type
_entity.pdbx_description
1 polymer ?
#
loop_
_entity_poly.entity_id
_entity_poly.type
_entity_poly.pdbx_seq_one_letter_code
_entity_poly.pdbx_strand_id
1 'polypeptide(L)'
;MRDLDKSLQEVQRQTEQRCKLEIEDMKQRIKTGNITSDSSLIKFSDDTLDEQKHAIRIADEKVALAIQAYDIVDTHIQQLDQYLKKCDEELRRAAAERDNAVATGSPTSTFDNNVKSGRLGDSSKAGRKKTRLGTTTPAAAVTANPVGMDLDLPVDPNEPTYCFCNQVSYGEMVACDNPNCKIEWFHYGCVALKEQPKGKWYCSECAGKRGRKKGK
;
A
#
# COMPACT_ATOMS: atom_id res chain seq x y z
N MET A 1 17.35 -11.82 -0.46
CA MET A 1 17.74 -10.40 -0.27
C MET A 1 18.29 -10.16 1.14
N ARG A 2 17.47 -9.88 2.18
CA ARG A 2 17.95 -9.51 3.54
C ARG A 2 19.09 -10.40 4.09
N ASP A 3 19.02 -11.72 3.95
CA ASP A 3 20.08 -12.62 4.43
C ASP A 3 21.36 -12.59 3.57
N LEU A 4 21.24 -12.39 2.26
CA LEU A 4 22.39 -12.16 1.37
C LEU A 4 23.03 -10.78 1.60
N ASP A 5 22.23 -9.76 1.94
CA ASP A 5 22.74 -8.45 2.38
C ASP A 5 23.59 -8.59 3.64
N LYS A 6 23.08 -9.31 4.64
CA LYS A 6 23.79 -9.62 5.88
C LYS A 6 25.04 -10.47 5.65
N SER A 7 24.96 -11.47 4.77
CA SER A 7 26.10 -12.30 4.38
C SER A 7 27.19 -11.48 3.69
N LEU A 8 26.82 -10.62 2.73
CA LEU A 8 27.75 -9.73 2.03
C LEU A 8 28.44 -8.75 2.98
N GLN A 9 27.69 -8.14 3.91
CA GLN A 9 28.24 -7.24 4.93
C GLN A 9 29.22 -7.98 5.86
N GLU A 10 28.90 -9.22 6.24
CA GLU A 10 29.78 -10.02 7.10
C GLU A 10 31.06 -10.43 6.36
N VAL A 11 30.98 -10.83 5.08
CA VAL A 11 32.18 -11.10 4.24
C VAL A 11 33.04 -9.85 4.12
N GLN A 12 32.46 -8.69 3.80
CA GLN A 12 33.19 -7.41 3.73
C GLN A 12 33.89 -7.07 5.06
N ARG A 13 33.18 -7.23 6.18
CA ARG A 13 33.70 -7.00 7.54
C ARG A 13 34.86 -7.95 7.88
N GLN A 14 34.77 -9.22 7.46
CA GLN A 14 35.84 -10.20 7.64
C GLN A 14 37.07 -9.85 6.80
N THR A 15 36.91 -9.52 5.51
CA THR A 15 38.03 -9.10 4.64
C THR A 15 38.72 -7.84 5.16
N GLU A 16 37.98 -6.82 5.61
CA GLU A 16 38.55 -5.65 6.26
C GLU A 16 39.38 -6.00 7.50
N GLN A 17 38.85 -6.89 8.36
CA GLN A 17 39.53 -7.30 9.58
C GLN A 17 40.80 -8.12 9.28
N ARG A 18 40.74 -9.01 8.29
CA ARG A 18 41.86 -9.83 7.80
C ARG A 18 42.98 -8.94 7.25
N CYS A 19 42.64 -7.98 6.38
CA CYS A 19 43.58 -6.99 5.83
C CYS A 19 44.24 -6.13 6.93
N LYS A 20 43.47 -5.67 7.94
CA LYS A 20 44.03 -4.92 9.09
C LYS A 20 45.04 -5.75 9.89
N LEU A 21 44.77 -7.04 10.12
CA LEU A 21 45.69 -7.94 10.84
C LEU A 21 46.97 -8.21 10.04
N GLU A 22 46.87 -8.45 8.74
CA GLU A 22 48.02 -8.64 7.83
C GLU A 22 48.92 -7.40 7.76
N ILE A 23 48.34 -6.20 7.71
CA ILE A 23 49.10 -4.94 7.77
C ILE A 23 49.84 -4.79 9.12
N GLU A 24 49.22 -5.17 10.24
CA GLU A 24 49.87 -5.13 11.56
C GLU A 24 50.98 -6.20 11.69
N ASP A 25 50.78 -7.41 11.16
CA ASP A 25 51.82 -8.46 11.09
C ASP A 25 53.02 -8.02 10.25
N MET A 26 52.80 -7.53 9.02
CA MET A 26 53.87 -7.00 8.17
C MET A 26 54.65 -5.88 8.88
N LYS A 27 53.94 -4.96 9.54
CA LYS A 27 54.53 -3.84 10.30
C LYS A 27 55.34 -4.33 11.50
N GLN A 28 54.93 -5.40 12.19
CA GLN A 28 55.74 -6.04 13.23
C GLN A 28 56.95 -6.78 12.63
N ARG A 29 56.79 -7.52 11.53
CA ARG A 29 57.88 -8.26 10.87
C ARG A 29 58.96 -7.33 10.36
N ILE A 30 58.60 -6.22 9.71
CA ILE A 30 59.52 -5.13 9.34
C ILE A 30 60.26 -4.60 10.58
N LYS A 31 59.55 -4.34 11.69
CA LYS A 31 60.14 -3.86 12.95
C LYS A 31 61.12 -4.86 13.59
N THR A 32 60.92 -6.17 13.36
CA THR A 32 61.82 -7.25 13.83
C THR A 32 62.93 -7.62 12.84
N GLY A 33 62.93 -7.06 11.62
CA GLY A 33 63.94 -7.35 10.59
C GLY A 33 63.86 -8.73 9.94
N ASN A 34 62.79 -9.51 10.17
CA ASN A 34 62.69 -10.90 9.73
C ASN A 34 61.99 -11.00 8.36
N ILE A 35 62.76 -10.82 7.28
CA ILE A 35 62.25 -10.72 5.90
C ILE A 35 62.05 -12.12 5.28
N THR A 36 60.86 -12.68 5.47
CA THR A 36 60.36 -13.88 4.75
C THR A 36 59.12 -13.54 3.91
N SER A 37 59.22 -12.45 3.14
CA SER A 37 58.05 -11.76 2.57
C SER A 37 57.36 -12.47 1.40
N ASP A 38 58.11 -13.10 0.49
CA ASP A 38 57.59 -13.56 -0.80
C ASP A 38 56.45 -14.59 -0.68
N SER A 39 56.69 -15.69 0.05
CA SER A 39 55.70 -16.76 0.21
C SER A 39 54.50 -16.37 1.09
N SER A 40 54.58 -15.29 1.89
CA SER A 40 53.44 -14.77 2.65
C SER A 40 52.56 -13.89 1.75
N LEU A 41 53.19 -12.99 0.99
CA LEU A 41 52.52 -12.01 0.13
C LEU A 41 51.67 -12.68 -0.97
N ILE A 42 52.19 -13.75 -1.58
CA ILE A 42 51.47 -14.49 -2.64
C ILE A 42 50.20 -15.14 -2.09
N LYS A 43 50.26 -15.73 -0.88
CA LYS A 43 49.09 -16.36 -0.24
C LYS A 43 48.03 -15.33 0.16
N PHE A 44 48.44 -14.21 0.76
CA PHE A 44 47.51 -13.13 1.08
C PHE A 44 46.81 -12.59 -0.18
N SER A 45 47.53 -12.46 -1.30
CA SER A 45 46.93 -12.05 -2.57
C SER A 45 45.91 -13.06 -3.11
N ASP A 46 46.18 -14.37 -2.96
CA ASP A 46 45.28 -15.43 -3.45
C ASP A 46 44.01 -15.52 -2.58
N ASP A 47 44.17 -15.55 -1.25
CA ASP A 47 43.07 -15.53 -0.27
C ASP A 47 42.17 -14.29 -0.45
N THR A 48 42.76 -13.11 -0.68
CA THR A 48 42.01 -11.87 -0.95
C THR A 48 41.22 -11.94 -2.26
N LEU A 49 41.79 -12.55 -3.31
CA LEU A 49 41.10 -12.73 -4.59
C LEU A 49 39.93 -13.70 -4.45
N ASP A 50 40.07 -14.79 -3.69
CA ASP A 50 39.00 -15.76 -3.48
C ASP A 50 37.87 -15.20 -2.61
N GLU A 51 38.18 -14.41 -1.59
CA GLU A 51 37.18 -13.72 -0.77
C GLU A 51 36.46 -12.62 -1.57
N GLN A 52 37.15 -11.92 -2.48
CA GLN A 52 36.52 -10.98 -3.42
C GLN A 52 35.64 -11.70 -4.47
N LYS A 53 36.07 -12.84 -5.03
CA LYS A 53 35.22 -13.69 -5.89
C LYS A 53 33.96 -14.14 -5.13
N HIS A 54 34.06 -14.42 -3.83
CA HIS A 54 32.91 -14.79 -3.00
C HIS A 54 31.92 -13.63 -2.82
N ALA A 55 32.41 -12.43 -2.51
CA ALA A 55 31.58 -11.24 -2.42
C ALA A 55 30.85 -10.93 -3.76
N ILE A 56 31.52 -11.14 -4.90
CA ILE A 56 30.91 -11.00 -6.24
C ILE A 56 29.77 -12.01 -6.43
N ARG A 57 29.98 -13.30 -6.11
CA ARG A 57 28.91 -14.32 -6.23
C ARG A 57 27.65 -13.96 -5.41
N ILE A 58 27.82 -13.46 -4.19
CA ILE A 58 26.70 -13.02 -3.34
C ILE A 58 26.00 -11.77 -3.94
N ALA A 59 26.77 -10.86 -4.55
CA ALA A 59 26.21 -9.69 -5.22
C ALA A 59 25.42 -10.08 -6.49
N ASP A 60 25.93 -11.00 -7.30
CA ASP A 60 25.26 -11.51 -8.50
C ASP A 60 23.95 -12.23 -8.14
N GLU A 61 23.95 -13.05 -7.08
CA GLU A 61 22.74 -13.72 -6.57
C GLU A 61 21.68 -12.71 -6.10
N LYS A 62 22.10 -11.63 -5.43
CA LYS A 62 21.19 -10.52 -5.06
C LYS A 62 20.62 -9.80 -6.28
N VAL A 63 21.42 -9.56 -7.32
CA VAL A 63 20.95 -8.95 -8.56
C VAL A 63 19.95 -9.86 -9.27
N ALA A 64 20.22 -11.16 -9.35
CA ALA A 64 19.32 -12.15 -9.94
C ALA A 64 17.97 -12.23 -9.19
N LEU A 65 17.97 -12.26 -7.86
CA LEU A 65 16.74 -12.26 -7.06
C LEU A 65 15.97 -10.93 -7.18
N ALA A 66 16.67 -9.80 -7.29
CA ALA A 66 16.02 -8.52 -7.53
C ALA A 66 15.33 -8.48 -8.91
N ILE A 67 16.01 -8.95 -9.96
CA ILE A 67 15.45 -9.07 -11.32
C ILE A 67 14.20 -9.96 -11.31
N GLN A 68 14.28 -11.16 -10.71
CA GLN A 68 13.14 -12.07 -10.62
C GLN A 68 11.93 -11.44 -9.90
N ALA A 69 12.17 -10.65 -8.84
CA ALA A 69 11.09 -9.93 -8.16
C ALA A 69 10.46 -8.83 -9.04
N TYR A 70 11.28 -8.10 -9.80
CA TYR A 70 10.77 -7.11 -10.77
C TYR A 70 9.98 -7.78 -11.90
N ASP A 71 10.45 -8.90 -12.45
CA ASP A 71 9.78 -9.63 -13.54
C ASP A 71 8.39 -10.14 -13.12
N ILE A 72 8.24 -10.62 -11.88
CA ILE A 72 6.95 -11.03 -11.31
C ILE A 72 6.00 -9.84 -11.19
N VAL A 73 6.47 -8.71 -10.65
CA VAL A 73 5.68 -7.49 -10.50
C VAL A 73 5.24 -6.94 -11.86
N ASP A 74 6.15 -6.88 -12.85
CA ASP A 74 5.86 -6.43 -14.21
C ASP A 74 4.84 -7.36 -14.89
N THR A 75 4.99 -8.68 -14.74
CA THR A 75 4.01 -9.67 -15.23
C THR A 75 2.62 -9.41 -14.65
N HIS A 76 2.52 -9.11 -13.35
CA HIS A 76 1.23 -8.81 -12.69
C HIS A 76 0.64 -7.47 -13.18
N ILE A 77 1.46 -6.44 -13.39
CA ILE A 77 1.04 -5.16 -13.99
C ILE A 77 0.49 -5.38 -15.40
N GLN A 78 1.21 -6.12 -16.25
CA GLN A 78 0.77 -6.45 -17.61
C GLN A 78 -0.54 -7.24 -17.63
N GLN A 79 -0.76 -8.15 -16.67
CA GLN A 79 -2.03 -8.87 -16.53
C GLN A 79 -3.18 -7.94 -16.15
N LEU A 80 -2.97 -7.05 -15.16
CA LEU A 80 -3.98 -6.07 -14.75
C LEU A 80 -4.34 -5.11 -15.89
N ASP A 81 -3.35 -4.60 -16.64
CA ASP A 81 -3.58 -3.77 -17.82
C ASP A 81 -4.39 -4.49 -18.91
N GLN A 82 -4.18 -5.80 -19.09
CA GLN A 82 -4.97 -6.62 -20.01
C GLN A 82 -6.41 -6.83 -19.52
N TYR A 83 -6.63 -7.02 -18.21
CA TYR A 83 -7.98 -7.10 -17.65
C TYR A 83 -8.73 -5.77 -17.78
N LEU A 84 -8.09 -4.64 -17.47
CA LEU A 84 -8.67 -3.31 -17.64
C LEU A 84 -9.07 -3.05 -19.11
N LYS A 85 -8.19 -3.35 -20.06
CA LYS A 85 -8.51 -3.24 -21.51
C LYS A 85 -9.70 -4.11 -21.92
N LYS A 86 -9.79 -5.35 -21.42
CA LYS A 86 -10.93 -6.25 -21.71
C LYS A 86 -12.23 -5.70 -21.13
N CYS A 87 -12.22 -5.21 -19.88
CA CYS A 87 -13.39 -4.58 -19.27
C CYS A 87 -13.83 -3.31 -20.03
N ASP A 88 -12.89 -2.46 -20.47
CA ASP A 88 -13.20 -1.28 -21.29
C ASP A 88 -13.78 -1.65 -22.67
N GLU A 89 -13.29 -2.73 -23.28
CA GLU A 89 -13.85 -3.27 -24.53
C GLU A 89 -15.25 -3.87 -24.35
N GLU A 90 -15.48 -4.62 -23.27
CA GLU A 90 -16.79 -5.18 -22.93
C GLU A 90 -17.82 -4.08 -22.65
N LEU A 91 -17.44 -3.05 -21.89
CA LEU A 91 -18.28 -1.88 -21.64
C LEU A 91 -18.60 -1.14 -22.94
N ARG A 92 -17.63 -1.02 -23.85
CA ARG A 92 -17.82 -0.41 -25.19
C ARG A 92 -18.75 -1.25 -26.08
N ARG A 93 -18.66 -2.59 -26.06
CA ARG A 93 -19.62 -3.46 -26.77
C ARG A 93 -21.02 -3.34 -26.19
N ALA A 94 -21.16 -3.41 -24.86
CA ALA A 94 -22.45 -3.27 -24.19
C ALA A 94 -23.13 -1.91 -24.48
N ALA A 95 -22.36 -0.83 -24.62
CA ALA A 95 -22.87 0.46 -25.07
C ALA A 95 -23.37 0.39 -26.53
N ALA A 96 -22.56 -0.12 -27.45
CA ALA A 96 -22.93 -0.25 -28.87
C ALA A 96 -24.14 -1.16 -29.11
N GLU A 97 -24.26 -2.25 -28.35
CA GLU A 97 -25.43 -3.15 -28.39
C GLU A 97 -26.71 -2.44 -27.92
N ARG A 98 -26.62 -1.60 -26.88
CA ARG A 98 -27.76 -0.78 -26.43
C ARG A 98 -28.18 0.25 -27.46
N ASP A 99 -27.23 0.93 -28.11
CA ASP A 99 -27.54 1.91 -29.15
C ASP A 99 -28.18 1.24 -30.39
N ASN A 100 -27.72 0.04 -30.77
CA ASN A 100 -28.30 -0.74 -31.88
C ASN A 100 -29.70 -1.31 -31.55
N ALA A 101 -29.93 -1.72 -30.31
CA ALA A 101 -31.25 -2.14 -29.83
C ALA A 101 -32.27 -0.98 -29.86
N VAL A 102 -31.84 0.24 -29.54
CA VAL A 102 -32.66 1.46 -29.68
C VAL A 102 -32.93 1.79 -31.16
N ALA A 103 -31.96 1.58 -32.06
CA ALA A 103 -32.12 1.83 -33.49
C ALA A 103 -33.07 0.85 -34.21
N THR A 104 -33.22 -0.38 -33.69
CA THR A 104 -34.00 -1.45 -34.34
C THR A 104 -35.44 -1.58 -33.79
N GLY A 105 -35.78 -0.84 -32.73
CA GLY A 105 -37.10 -0.86 -32.09
C GLY A 105 -38.14 0.04 -32.77
N SER A 106 -39.00 -0.53 -33.61
CA SER A 106 -40.18 0.17 -34.17
C SER A 106 -41.30 0.32 -33.12
N PRO A 107 -42.01 1.47 -33.04
CA PRO A 107 -43.01 1.70 -32.01
C PRO A 107 -44.35 0.98 -32.29
N THR A 108 -44.81 0.18 -31.33
CA THR A 108 -46.19 -0.35 -31.24
C THR A 108 -46.75 0.03 -29.87
N SER A 109 -47.38 1.20 -29.73
CA SER A 109 -48.78 1.52 -30.07
C SER A 109 -49.78 1.14 -28.97
N THR A 110 -50.31 2.15 -28.29
CA THR A 110 -51.72 2.15 -27.87
C THR A 110 -52.28 3.55 -28.06
N PHE A 111 -53.39 3.65 -28.77
CA PHE A 111 -54.10 4.90 -29.02
C PHE A 111 -54.98 5.26 -27.82
N ASP A 112 -55.18 6.55 -27.57
CA ASP A 112 -56.49 7.06 -27.14
C ASP A 112 -56.63 8.53 -27.57
N ASN A 113 -57.44 8.75 -28.62
CA ASN A 113 -57.89 10.08 -29.02
C ASN A 113 -59.35 10.24 -28.57
N ASN A 114 -59.60 11.10 -27.58
CA ASN A 114 -60.96 11.54 -27.26
C ASN A 114 -61.09 13.06 -27.46
N VAL A 115 -61.92 13.45 -28.44
CA VAL A 115 -62.17 14.84 -28.80
C VAL A 115 -63.31 15.40 -27.95
N LYS A 116 -63.06 16.50 -27.22
CA LYS A 116 -64.14 17.43 -26.85
C LYS A 116 -63.68 18.88 -26.77
N SER A 117 -64.21 19.70 -27.67
CA SER A 117 -64.07 21.16 -27.66
C SER A 117 -65.18 21.79 -26.80
N GLY A 118 -64.88 22.84 -26.01
CA GLY A 118 -65.94 23.55 -25.27
C GLY A 118 -65.56 24.46 -24.08
N ARG A 119 -64.98 25.64 -24.37
CA ARG A 119 -65.36 26.99 -23.84
C ARG A 119 -65.32 27.36 -22.30
N LEU A 120 -64.70 28.54 -22.06
CA LEU A 120 -64.98 29.63 -21.06
C LEU A 120 -64.28 29.67 -19.67
N GLY A 121 -63.96 30.91 -19.25
CA GLY A 121 -63.53 31.36 -17.89
C GLY A 121 -62.01 31.33 -17.66
N ASP A 122 -61.21 32.38 -17.90
CA ASP A 122 -61.12 33.75 -17.33
C ASP A 122 -60.45 33.88 -15.94
N SER A 123 -59.71 35.00 -15.80
CA SER A 123 -59.17 35.63 -14.59
C SER A 123 -57.87 35.12 -13.96
N SER A 124 -56.89 36.02 -13.97
CA SER A 124 -55.58 35.92 -13.33
C SER A 124 -55.59 36.49 -11.90
N LYS A 125 -54.75 35.97 -10.99
CA LYS A 125 -53.77 36.82 -10.26
C LYS A 125 -52.77 36.05 -9.38
N ALA A 126 -51.52 36.54 -9.45
CA ALA A 126 -50.47 36.58 -8.41
C ALA A 126 -49.98 35.27 -7.74
N GLY A 127 -48.67 35.04 -7.56
CA GLY A 127 -47.50 35.75 -8.09
C GLY A 127 -46.22 35.63 -7.22
N ARG A 128 -45.05 35.70 -7.87
CA ARG A 128 -43.68 35.85 -7.29
C ARG A 128 -43.17 34.61 -6.48
N LYS A 129 -41.89 34.22 -6.49
CA LYS A 129 -40.68 34.73 -7.19
C LYS A 129 -39.59 33.64 -7.33
N LYS A 130 -39.10 33.43 -8.55
CA LYS A 130 -37.69 33.22 -8.98
C LYS A 130 -36.73 32.34 -8.13
N THR A 131 -36.60 31.07 -8.54
CA THR A 131 -35.35 30.30 -8.82
C THR A 131 -33.99 30.66 -8.18
N ARG A 132 -33.33 29.63 -7.60
CA ARG A 132 -32.06 29.10 -8.14
C ARG A 132 -31.88 27.59 -7.82
N LEU A 133 -31.01 26.92 -8.57
CA LEU A 133 -30.79 25.47 -8.63
C LEU A 133 -30.04 24.91 -7.41
N GLY A 134 -30.18 23.61 -7.13
CA GLY A 134 -29.37 22.87 -6.16
C GLY A 134 -29.84 21.44 -5.92
N THR A 135 -29.43 20.52 -6.79
CA THR A 135 -29.63 19.05 -6.79
C THR A 135 -29.96 18.41 -5.43
N THR A 136 -31.09 17.68 -5.36
CA THR A 136 -31.42 16.77 -4.26
C THR A 136 -31.69 15.36 -4.79
N THR A 137 -30.95 14.37 -4.31
CA THR A 137 -31.20 12.94 -4.50
C THR A 137 -31.21 12.23 -3.13
N PRO A 138 -32.35 11.72 -2.66
CA PRO A 138 -32.38 10.60 -1.71
C PRO A 138 -32.09 9.29 -2.47
N ALA A 139 -31.27 8.35 -1.98
CA ALA A 139 -31.56 7.38 -0.92
C ALA A 139 -32.83 6.54 -1.21
N ALA A 140 -32.85 5.20 -1.25
CA ALA A 140 -31.81 4.15 -1.10
C ALA A 140 -32.38 2.84 -1.77
N ALA A 141 -31.90 1.58 -1.63
CA ALA A 141 -30.92 0.95 -0.72
C ALA A 141 -30.41 -0.42 -1.24
N VAL A 142 -29.28 -0.87 -0.69
CA VAL A 142 -28.78 -2.26 -0.47
C VAL A 142 -28.99 -3.40 -1.51
N THR A 143 -27.87 -3.98 -1.94
CA THR A 143 -27.62 -5.44 -1.80
C THR A 143 -26.12 -5.71 -1.66
N ALA A 144 -25.75 -6.86 -1.08
CA ALA A 144 -24.45 -7.09 -0.47
C ALA A 144 -23.30 -7.34 -1.47
N ASN A 145 -22.10 -6.87 -1.12
CA ASN A 145 -20.84 -7.39 -1.65
C ASN A 145 -20.46 -8.67 -0.91
N PRO A 146 -20.03 -9.72 -1.63
CA PRO A 146 -19.08 -10.67 -1.09
C PRO A 146 -18.00 -11.02 -2.12
N VAL A 147 -16.98 -10.16 -2.24
CA VAL A 147 -15.69 -10.56 -2.83
C VAL A 147 -14.59 -10.11 -1.89
N GLY A 148 -14.40 -10.88 -0.81
CA GLY A 148 -13.13 -10.89 -0.10
C GLY A 148 -12.09 -11.49 -1.04
N MET A 149 -11.34 -10.63 -1.71
CA MET A 149 -10.12 -11.03 -2.40
C MET A 149 -9.06 -11.32 -1.32
N ASP A 150 -9.10 -12.56 -0.85
CA ASP A 150 -8.10 -13.17 0.01
C ASP A 150 -6.82 -13.35 -0.81
N LEU A 151 -6.06 -12.26 -0.93
CA LEU A 151 -4.69 -12.30 -1.39
C LEU A 151 -3.85 -12.82 -0.21
N ASP A 152 -3.79 -14.15 -0.08
CA ASP A 152 -2.87 -14.88 0.80
C ASP A 152 -1.42 -14.71 0.30
N LEU A 153 -0.96 -13.47 0.36
CA LEU A 153 0.44 -13.11 0.33
C LEU A 153 0.90 -13.20 1.80
N PRO A 154 1.92 -14.02 2.13
CA PRO A 154 2.30 -14.24 3.53
C PRO A 154 2.67 -12.91 4.18
N VAL A 155 1.84 -12.47 5.14
CA VAL A 155 1.99 -11.21 5.87
C VAL A 155 3.40 -11.15 6.45
N ASP A 156 4.20 -10.17 6.00
CA ASP A 156 5.60 -10.05 6.42
C ASP A 156 5.67 -9.95 7.96
N PRO A 157 6.32 -10.91 8.66
CA PRO A 157 6.39 -10.90 10.12
C PRO A 157 7.09 -9.68 10.74
N ASN A 158 7.61 -8.76 9.92
CA ASN A 158 8.29 -7.54 10.33
C ASN A 158 7.42 -6.26 10.21
N GLU A 159 6.14 -6.33 9.83
CA GLU A 159 5.29 -5.13 9.88
C GLU A 159 4.81 -4.85 11.33
N PRO A 160 5.12 -3.68 11.92
CA PRO A 160 4.72 -3.37 13.29
C PRO A 160 3.19 -3.31 13.42
N THR A 161 2.63 -4.14 14.29
CA THR A 161 1.18 -4.16 14.51
C THR A 161 0.72 -3.03 15.44
N TYR A 162 -0.36 -2.36 15.04
CA TYR A 162 -0.96 -1.24 15.74
C TYR A 162 -2.39 -1.55 16.17
N CYS A 163 -2.96 -0.65 16.97
CA CYS A 163 -4.27 -0.76 17.60
C CYS A 163 -4.40 -2.01 18.50
N PHE A 164 -5.53 -2.12 19.22
CA PHE A 164 -5.85 -3.31 20.02
C PHE A 164 -6.27 -4.52 19.19
N CYS A 165 -6.40 -4.36 17.86
CA CYS A 165 -6.67 -5.46 16.93
C CYS A 165 -5.39 -6.17 16.45
N ASN A 166 -4.20 -5.67 16.82
CA ASN A 166 -2.90 -6.20 16.39
C ASN A 166 -2.82 -6.40 14.87
N GLN A 167 -3.27 -5.39 14.12
CA GLN A 167 -3.22 -5.38 12.65
C GLN A 167 -2.20 -4.35 12.17
N VAL A 168 -1.75 -4.52 10.93
CA VAL A 168 -0.96 -3.53 10.19
C VAL A 168 -1.70 -2.19 10.06
N SER A 169 -0.98 -1.11 9.74
CA SER A 169 -1.59 0.21 9.57
C SER A 169 -2.51 0.25 8.35
N TYR A 170 -3.84 0.35 8.54
CA TYR A 170 -4.81 0.45 7.45
C TYR A 170 -5.72 1.68 7.57
N GLY A 171 -5.92 2.38 6.45
CA GLY A 171 -6.84 3.52 6.34
C GLY A 171 -6.46 4.70 7.26
N GLU A 172 -7.46 5.33 7.87
CA GLU A 172 -7.25 6.46 8.78
C GLU A 172 -6.88 6.00 10.20
N MET A 173 -5.83 6.59 10.76
CA MET A 173 -5.30 6.28 12.09
C MET A 173 -5.21 7.52 12.98
N VAL A 174 -5.45 7.34 14.27
CA VAL A 174 -5.32 8.37 15.31
C VAL A 174 -4.21 8.01 16.30
N ALA A 175 -3.37 8.99 16.64
CA ALA A 175 -2.39 8.87 17.70
C ALA A 175 -3.01 9.25 19.07
N CYS A 176 -2.64 8.53 20.12
CA CYS A 176 -3.06 8.80 21.50
C CYS A 176 -2.08 9.79 22.17
N ASP A 177 -2.57 10.99 22.54
CA ASP A 177 -1.81 12.09 23.20
C ASP A 177 -1.28 11.78 24.62
N ASN A 178 -1.20 10.51 25.03
CA ASN A 178 -0.62 10.10 26.29
C ASN A 178 0.74 9.44 26.03
N PRO A 179 1.88 10.05 26.43
CA PRO A 179 3.23 9.49 26.21
C PRO A 179 3.52 8.22 27.04
N ASN A 180 2.54 7.72 27.80
CA ASN A 180 2.60 6.42 28.48
C ASN A 180 1.64 5.40 27.85
N CYS A 181 1.23 5.60 26.59
CA CYS A 181 0.48 4.61 25.81
C CYS A 181 1.44 3.57 25.24
N LYS A 182 1.09 2.29 25.28
CA LYS A 182 1.96 1.21 24.74
C LYS A 182 1.85 1.00 23.23
N ILE A 183 0.72 1.38 22.66
CA ILE A 183 0.35 1.09 21.26
C ILE A 183 0.46 2.37 20.41
N GLU A 184 0.19 3.53 21.02
CA GLU A 184 0.21 4.88 20.47
C GLU A 184 -0.76 5.15 19.30
N TRP A 185 -0.95 4.21 18.37
CA TRP A 185 -1.72 4.36 17.13
C TRP A 185 -2.94 3.42 17.06
N PHE A 186 -4.07 3.94 16.60
CA PHE A 186 -5.34 3.22 16.54
C PHE A 186 -6.11 3.50 15.24
N HIS A 187 -6.71 2.48 14.63
CA HIS A 187 -7.54 2.62 13.44
C HIS A 187 -8.88 3.30 13.77
N TYR A 188 -9.35 4.22 12.93
CA TYR A 188 -10.61 4.93 13.13
C TYR A 188 -11.80 3.99 13.33
N GLY A 189 -11.91 2.93 12.51
CA GLY A 189 -12.95 1.92 12.64
C GLY A 189 -12.91 1.15 13.97
N CYS A 190 -11.71 0.87 14.50
CA CYS A 190 -11.56 0.20 15.80
C CYS A 190 -11.95 1.10 16.98
N VAL A 191 -11.74 2.42 16.88
CA VAL A 191 -12.10 3.38 17.94
C VAL A 191 -13.39 4.16 17.67
N ALA A 192 -14.18 3.71 16.68
CA ALA A 192 -15.44 4.31 16.23
C ALA A 192 -15.36 5.81 15.89
N LEU A 193 -14.19 6.28 15.44
CA LEU A 193 -14.03 7.60 14.83
C LEU A 193 -14.46 7.55 13.36
N LYS A 194 -15.03 8.65 12.85
CA LYS A 194 -15.40 8.82 11.44
C LYS A 194 -14.74 10.04 10.79
N GLU A 195 -14.14 10.92 11.60
CA GLU A 195 -13.42 12.12 11.17
C GLU A 195 -12.28 12.37 12.15
N GLN A 196 -11.26 13.12 11.71
CA GLN A 196 -10.13 13.49 12.55
C GLN A 196 -10.59 14.32 13.76
N PRO A 197 -10.31 13.89 15.01
CA PRO A 197 -10.69 14.65 16.19
C PRO A 197 -9.97 16.00 16.23
N LYS A 198 -10.73 17.09 16.30
CA LYS A 198 -10.20 18.47 16.35
C LYS A 198 -9.68 18.79 17.75
N GLY A 199 -8.52 18.23 18.10
CA GLY A 199 -7.84 18.43 19.37
C GLY A 199 -7.17 17.16 19.88
N LYS A 200 -6.88 17.11 21.19
CA LYS A 200 -6.17 15.98 21.80
C LYS A 200 -7.08 14.76 21.95
N TRP A 201 -6.65 13.61 21.43
CA TRP A 201 -7.38 12.36 21.52
C TRP A 201 -6.67 11.33 22.40
N TYR A 202 -7.46 10.50 23.08
CA TYR A 202 -6.96 9.48 24.01
C TYR A 202 -7.72 8.19 23.80
N CYS A 203 -7.00 7.06 23.73
CA CYS A 203 -7.64 5.75 23.66
C CYS A 203 -8.42 5.44 24.95
N SER A 204 -9.32 4.45 24.88
CA SER A 204 -10.20 4.03 25.99
C SER A 204 -9.47 3.81 27.32
N GLU A 205 -8.31 3.15 27.29
CA GLU A 205 -7.46 2.94 28.47
C GLU A 205 -6.90 4.25 29.05
N CYS A 206 -6.49 5.18 28.18
CA CYS A 206 -5.86 6.45 28.59
C CYS A 206 -6.90 7.46 29.08
N ALA A 207 -8.10 7.47 28.49
CA ALA A 207 -9.24 8.26 28.96
C ALA A 207 -9.65 7.84 30.38
N GLY A 208 -9.83 6.52 30.63
CA GLY A 208 -10.23 6.00 31.93
C GLY A 208 -9.25 6.33 33.07
N LYS A 209 -7.94 6.29 32.79
CA LYS A 209 -6.88 6.62 33.78
C LYS A 209 -6.89 8.09 34.21
N ARG A 210 -7.41 9.01 33.39
CA ARG A 210 -7.54 10.44 33.75
C ARG A 210 -8.77 10.73 34.62
N GLY A 211 -9.86 9.99 34.44
CA GLY A 211 -11.10 10.16 35.21
C GLY A 211 -10.97 9.88 36.71
N ARG A 212 -10.02 9.03 37.12
CA ARG A 212 -9.80 8.66 38.54
C ARG A 212 -8.95 9.64 39.37
N LYS A 213 -8.46 10.74 38.79
CA LYS A 213 -7.52 11.68 39.46
C LYS A 213 -8.15 13.00 39.94
N LYS A 214 -9.47 13.09 40.08
CA LYS A 214 -10.16 14.24 40.68
C LYS A 214 -11.05 13.77 41.85
N GLY A 215 -10.48 13.77 43.05
CA GLY A 215 -11.14 13.21 44.24
C GLY A 215 -10.22 13.06 45.45
N LYS A 216 -9.55 14.14 45.86
CA LYS A 216 -9.08 14.36 47.23
C LYS A 216 -9.05 15.86 47.50
#